data_AF-A0A7W0PM43-F1
#
_entry.id   AF-A0A7W0PM43-F1
#
_cell.length_a   1.000
_cell.length_b   1.000
_cell.length_c   1.000
_cell.angle_alpha   90.00
_cell.angle_beta   90.00
_cell.angle_gamma   90.00
#
_symmetry.space_group_name_H-M   'P 1'
#
loop_
_entity.id
_entity.type
_entity.pdbx_description
1 polymer ?
#
loop_
_entity_poly.entity_id
_entity_poly.type
_entity_poly.pdbx_seq_one_letter_code
_entity_poly.pdbx_strand_id
1 'polypeptide(L)'
;MTDGSGSPLLYQTDSYLKAFAATVSAVDPEAHAVALDRTAFYATGGGQPHDTGTLTSGAWRGHVIEVRKSDAGNLHILAEDSSLPDVGLTVEGQIDWERRYSLMRMHTALHVLCGLVYRDYGARVTGGNMTPDHARMDFEMDSADFTP
;
A
#
# COMPACT_ATOMS: atom_id res chain seq x y z
N MET A 1 -16.98 4.00 20.08
CA MET A 1 -16.46 5.34 20.44
C MET A 1 -14.95 5.21 20.30
N THR A 2 -14.29 5.51 19.19
CA THR A 2 -14.55 6.36 18.01
C THR A 2 -15.40 5.72 16.92
N ASP A 3 -16.00 6.53 16.06
CA ASP A 3 -16.56 6.16 14.77
C ASP A 3 -15.41 5.85 13.78
N GLY A 4 -15.60 4.84 12.92
CA GLY A 4 -14.58 4.40 11.96
C GLY A 4 -14.44 5.36 10.77
N SER A 5 -13.95 6.58 11.02
CA SER A 5 -13.87 7.70 10.07
C SER A 5 -12.76 7.56 9.01
N GLY A 6 -12.56 6.37 8.45
CA GLY A 6 -11.64 6.14 7.33
C GLY A 6 -12.40 5.80 6.05
N SER A 7 -11.95 6.27 4.89
CA SER A 7 -12.49 5.83 3.60
C SER A 7 -12.35 4.30 3.45
N PRO A 8 -13.35 3.58 2.89
CA PRO A 8 -13.26 2.14 2.73
C PRO A 8 -12.02 1.70 1.93
N LEU A 9 -11.30 0.72 2.50
CA LEU A 9 -10.08 0.15 1.97
C LEU A 9 -10.41 -1.14 1.21
N LEU A 10 -10.65 -1.03 -0.09
CA LEU A 10 -11.17 -2.12 -0.92
C LEU A 10 -10.24 -3.34 -0.98
N TYR A 11 -8.93 -3.12 -0.85
CA TYR A 11 -7.91 -4.17 -0.85
C TYR A 11 -8.00 -5.11 0.37
N GLN A 12 -8.73 -4.73 1.43
CA GLN A 12 -8.93 -5.60 2.59
C GLN A 12 -9.93 -6.73 2.30
N THR A 13 -10.87 -6.50 1.40
CA THR A 13 -11.89 -7.48 1.00
C THR A 13 -11.55 -8.19 -0.29
N ASP A 14 -10.83 -7.52 -1.20
CA ASP A 14 -10.35 -8.10 -2.45
C ASP A 14 -8.95 -7.58 -2.78
N SER A 15 -7.92 -8.37 -2.45
CA SER A 15 -6.52 -8.02 -2.73
C SER A 15 -6.16 -8.08 -4.22
N TYR A 16 -7.00 -8.71 -5.05
CA TYR A 16 -6.79 -8.86 -6.50
C TYR A 16 -7.52 -7.79 -7.33
N LEU A 17 -8.28 -6.90 -6.68
CA LEU A 17 -8.91 -5.77 -7.33
C LEU A 17 -7.85 -4.82 -7.90
N LYS A 18 -7.82 -4.69 -9.23
CA LYS A 18 -6.79 -3.91 -9.97
C LYS A 18 -7.27 -2.52 -10.39
N ALA A 19 -8.59 -2.38 -10.53
CA ALA A 19 -9.24 -1.15 -10.93
C ALA A 19 -10.50 -0.92 -10.11
N PHE A 20 -10.85 0.34 -9.87
CA PHE A 20 -12.01 0.72 -9.07
C PHE A 20 -12.48 2.12 -9.45
N ALA A 21 -13.76 2.40 -9.23
CA ALA A 21 -14.28 3.78 -9.29
C ALA A 21 -14.30 4.40 -7.90
N ALA A 22 -14.00 5.68 -7.81
CA ALA A 22 -14.06 6.47 -6.58
C ALA A 22 -14.36 7.94 -6.90
N THR A 23 -14.70 8.70 -5.86
CA THR A 23 -14.88 10.15 -5.94
C THR A 23 -13.80 10.85 -5.13
N VAL A 24 -13.22 11.90 -5.70
CA VAL A 24 -12.27 12.78 -4.98
C VAL A 24 -13.02 13.46 -3.83
N SER A 25 -12.64 13.14 -2.59
CA SER A 25 -13.29 13.67 -1.39
C SER A 25 -12.61 14.91 -0.85
N ALA A 26 -11.30 15.05 -1.07
CA ALA A 26 -10.52 16.23 -0.72
C ALA A 26 -9.27 16.34 -1.60
N VAL A 27 -8.70 17.54 -1.66
CA VAL A 27 -7.44 17.84 -2.34
C VAL A 27 -6.53 18.56 -1.34
N ASP A 28 -5.26 18.17 -1.30
CA ASP A 28 -4.21 18.81 -0.54
C ASP A 28 -3.19 19.40 -1.52
N PRO A 29 -3.25 20.73 -1.78
CA PRO A 29 -2.32 21.39 -2.69
C PRO A 29 -0.87 21.43 -2.20
N GLU A 30 -0.62 21.40 -0.89
CA GLU A 30 0.73 21.48 -0.33
C GLU A 30 1.46 20.14 -0.50
N ALA A 31 0.76 19.03 -0.25
CA ALA A 31 1.29 17.69 -0.47
C ALA A 31 1.17 17.20 -1.94
N HIS A 32 0.55 18.00 -2.81
CA HIS A 32 0.16 17.62 -4.18
C HIS A 32 -0.60 16.28 -4.23
N ALA A 33 -1.60 16.16 -3.36
CA ALA A 33 -2.27 14.89 -3.07
C ALA A 33 -3.79 14.98 -3.12
N VAL A 34 -4.44 13.83 -3.25
CA VAL A 34 -5.91 13.69 -3.22
C VAL A 34 -6.35 12.61 -2.24
N ALA A 35 -7.46 12.87 -1.55
CA ALA A 35 -8.20 11.86 -0.81
C ALA A 35 -9.36 11.34 -1.65
N LEU A 36 -9.67 10.05 -1.52
CA LEU A 36 -10.76 9.39 -2.22
C LEU A 36 -11.80 8.87 -1.23
N ASP A 37 -13.07 8.82 -1.63
CA ASP A 37 -14.16 8.26 -0.82
C ASP A 37 -13.96 6.77 -0.53
N ARG A 38 -13.20 6.05 -1.38
CA ARG A 38 -12.74 4.66 -1.21
C ARG A 38 -11.48 4.44 -2.04
N THR A 39 -10.67 3.43 -1.70
CA THR A 39 -9.47 3.14 -2.51
C THR A 39 -9.08 1.67 -2.50
N ALA A 40 -8.58 1.18 -3.64
CA ALA A 40 -7.88 -0.09 -3.74
C ALA A 40 -6.34 0.06 -3.65
N PHE A 41 -5.81 1.29 -3.68
CA PHE A 41 -4.39 1.53 -3.45
C PHE A 41 -4.03 1.30 -1.98
N TYR A 42 -2.99 0.50 -1.78
CA TYR A 42 -2.41 0.21 -0.49
C TYR A 42 -1.46 1.35 -0.10
N ALA A 43 -1.69 1.93 1.08
CA ALA A 43 -0.78 2.87 1.69
C ALA A 43 0.34 2.12 2.43
N THR A 44 1.56 2.68 2.42
CA THR A 44 2.72 2.08 3.10
C THR A 44 2.38 1.63 4.52
N GLY A 45 2.75 0.40 4.88
CA GLY A 45 2.43 -0.16 6.19
C GLY A 45 3.02 -1.54 6.43
N GLY A 46 3.36 -1.86 7.68
CA GLY A 46 3.86 -3.19 8.06
C GLY A 46 5.12 -3.63 7.29
N GLY A 47 5.94 -2.68 6.85
CA GLY A 47 7.12 -2.94 6.01
C GLY A 47 6.83 -3.07 4.51
N GLN A 48 5.55 -3.17 4.09
CA GLN A 48 5.18 -3.20 2.69
C GLN A 48 5.09 -1.78 2.09
N PRO A 49 5.78 -1.53 0.96
CA PRO A 49 5.66 -0.30 0.19
C PRO A 49 4.22 -0.03 -0.27
N HIS A 50 3.90 1.24 -0.42
CA HIS A 50 2.69 1.68 -1.10
C HIS A 50 2.64 1.20 -2.56
N ASP A 51 1.43 1.20 -3.10
CA ASP A 51 1.22 1.06 -4.54
C ASP A 51 1.43 2.37 -5.27
N THR A 52 1.61 2.21 -6.57
CA THR A 52 1.61 3.25 -7.59
C THR A 52 0.51 2.94 -8.61
N GLY A 53 0.18 3.91 -9.47
CA GLY A 53 -0.75 3.68 -10.56
C GLY A 53 -1.32 4.98 -11.13
N THR A 54 -2.57 4.94 -11.58
CA THR A 54 -3.22 6.09 -12.20
C THR A 54 -4.64 6.31 -11.70
N LEU A 55 -5.06 7.56 -11.70
CA LEU A 55 -6.46 7.98 -11.59
C LEU A 55 -6.83 8.65 -12.92
N THR A 56 -8.01 8.36 -13.46
CA THR A 56 -8.46 8.91 -14.75
C THR A 56 -9.91 9.36 -14.71
N SER A 57 -10.25 10.43 -15.44
CA SER A 57 -11.62 10.90 -15.64
C SER A 57 -11.72 11.69 -16.93
N GLY A 58 -12.35 11.10 -17.96
CA GLY A 58 -12.37 11.69 -19.30
C GLY A 58 -10.96 11.93 -19.85
N ALA A 59 -10.62 13.19 -20.12
CA ALA A 59 -9.28 13.59 -20.58
C ALA A 59 -8.28 13.83 -19.43
N TRP A 60 -8.75 13.92 -18.18
CA TRP A 60 -7.89 14.12 -17.02
C TRP A 60 -7.22 12.80 -16.60
N ARG A 61 -5.93 12.87 -16.26
CA ARG A 61 -5.12 11.77 -15.75
C ARG A 61 -4.19 12.28 -14.67
N GLY A 62 -4.17 11.59 -13.54
CA GLY A 62 -3.19 11.78 -12.47
C GLY A 62 -2.38 10.50 -12.25
N HIS A 63 -1.06 10.63 -12.13
CA HIS A 63 -0.16 9.53 -11.79
C HIS A 63 0.03 9.46 -10.28
N VAL A 64 -0.42 8.39 -9.64
CA VAL A 64 -0.22 8.16 -8.20
C VAL A 64 1.17 7.56 -8.00
N ILE A 65 2.04 8.32 -7.34
CA ILE A 65 3.44 7.93 -7.10
C ILE A 65 3.69 7.47 -5.65
N GLU A 66 2.83 7.88 -4.73
CA GLU A 66 2.92 7.48 -3.33
C GLU A 66 1.52 7.48 -2.69
N VAL A 67 1.31 6.59 -1.73
CA VAL A 67 0.09 6.57 -0.91
C VAL A 67 0.46 6.55 0.58
N ARG A 68 -0.02 7.55 1.31
CA ARG A 68 0.20 7.75 2.74
C ARG A 68 -1.09 7.62 3.52
N LYS A 69 -0.99 7.11 4.75
CA LYS A 69 -2.10 7.15 5.70
C LYS A 69 -2.15 8.54 6.35
N SER A 70 -3.35 9.08 6.51
CA SER A 70 -3.63 10.30 7.27
C SER A 70 -4.84 10.07 8.17
N ASP A 71 -5.10 10.99 9.09
CA ASP A 71 -6.27 10.96 9.97
C ASP A 71 -7.60 11.01 9.18
N ALA A 72 -7.59 11.58 7.97
CA ALA A 72 -8.74 11.67 7.06
C ALA A 72 -8.84 10.50 6.06
N GLY A 73 -7.99 9.47 6.19
CA GLY A 73 -7.89 8.33 5.27
C GLY A 73 -6.62 8.34 4.42
N ASN A 74 -6.60 7.54 3.35
CA ASN A 74 -5.43 7.46 2.47
C ASN A 74 -5.32 8.71 1.56
N LEU A 75 -4.16 9.35 1.59
CA LEU A 75 -3.74 10.41 0.67
C LEU A 75 -2.93 9.80 -0.48
N HIS A 76 -3.32 10.14 -1.72
CA HIS A 76 -2.68 9.68 -2.94
C HIS A 76 -1.89 10.86 -3.51
N ILE A 77 -0.57 10.83 -3.35
CA ILE A 77 0.34 11.86 -3.86
C ILE A 77 0.47 11.66 -5.37
N LEU A 78 0.22 12.73 -6.12
CA LEU A 78 0.32 12.72 -7.56
C LEU A 78 1.74 13.12 -8.01
N ALA A 79 2.14 12.72 -9.21
CA ALA A 79 3.33 13.28 -9.84
C ALA A 79 3.16 14.79 -10.08
N GLU A 80 4.24 15.56 -9.98
CA GLU A 80 4.20 17.02 -10.10
C GLU A 80 3.67 17.51 -11.46
N ASP A 81 3.82 16.72 -12.52
CA ASP A 81 3.31 16.99 -13.86
C ASP A 81 1.81 16.68 -14.02
N SER A 82 1.20 16.02 -13.03
CA SER A 82 -0.24 15.76 -12.98
C SER A 82 -0.97 16.93 -12.34
N SER A 83 -1.93 17.55 -13.04
CA SER A 83 -2.80 18.57 -12.45
C SER A 83 -3.70 17.99 -11.35
N LEU A 84 -3.89 18.73 -10.25
CA LEU A 84 -4.85 18.36 -9.21
C LEU A 84 -6.29 18.40 -9.77
N PRO A 85 -7.12 17.38 -9.49
CA PRO A 85 -8.53 17.37 -9.89
C PRO A 85 -9.39 18.23 -8.95
N ASP A 86 -10.63 18.50 -9.36
CA ASP A 86 -11.62 19.11 -8.47
C ASP A 86 -12.18 18.09 -7.46
N VAL A 87 -12.53 18.56 -6.26
CA VAL A 87 -13.31 17.79 -5.30
C VAL A 87 -14.68 17.45 -5.89
N GLY A 88 -15.12 16.19 -5.72
CA GLY A 88 -16.34 15.66 -6.29
C GLY A 88 -16.16 15.00 -7.67
N LEU A 89 -14.97 15.10 -8.28
CA LEU A 89 -14.68 14.40 -9.53
C LEU A 89 -14.72 12.87 -9.32
N THR A 90 -15.51 12.16 -10.12
CA THR A 90 -15.46 10.70 -10.20
C THR A 90 -14.27 10.27 -11.05
N VAL A 91 -13.45 9.37 -10.53
CA VAL A 91 -12.24 8.85 -11.15
C VAL A 91 -12.27 7.32 -11.21
N GLU A 92 -11.67 6.77 -12.26
CA GLU A 92 -11.28 5.37 -12.31
C GLU A 92 -9.81 5.25 -11.88
N GLY A 93 -9.59 4.55 -10.77
CA GLY A 93 -8.26 4.19 -10.31
C GLY A 93 -7.81 2.87 -10.91
N GLN A 94 -6.55 2.82 -11.37
CA GLN A 94 -5.88 1.61 -11.84
C GLN A 94 -4.54 1.47 -11.10
N ILE A 95 -4.34 0.33 -10.45
CA ILE A 95 -3.11 0.01 -9.72
C ILE A 95 -2.06 -0.51 -10.71
N ASP A 96 -0.79 -0.17 -10.49
CA ASP A 96 0.34 -0.88 -11.09
C ASP A 96 0.36 -2.32 -10.59
N TRP A 97 -0.30 -3.20 -11.36
CA TRP A 97 -0.55 -4.57 -10.95
C TRP A 97 0.72 -5.41 -10.86
N GLU A 98 1.70 -5.17 -11.74
CA GLU A 98 2.95 -5.93 -11.72
C GLU A 98 3.71 -5.65 -10.42
N ARG A 99 3.83 -4.37 -10.04
CA ARG A 99 4.39 -3.97 -8.76
C ARG A 99 3.61 -4.60 -7.59
N ARG A 100 2.29 -4.39 -7.54
CA ARG A 100 1.43 -4.89 -6.46
C ARG A 100 1.58 -6.40 -6.28
N TYR A 101 1.53 -7.15 -7.37
CA TYR A 101 1.58 -8.60 -7.33
C TYR A 101 2.95 -9.12 -6.89
N SER A 102 4.05 -8.48 -7.32
CA SER A 102 5.40 -8.79 -6.82
C SER A 102 5.46 -8.60 -5.30
N LEU A 103 4.97 -7.47 -4.80
CA LEU A 103 4.93 -7.16 -3.36
C LEU A 103 4.09 -8.17 -2.58
N MET A 104 2.91 -8.55 -3.07
CA MET A 104 2.05 -9.56 -2.44
C MET A 104 2.75 -10.93 -2.32
N ARG A 105 3.43 -11.37 -3.40
CA ARG A 105 4.18 -12.63 -3.40
C ARG A 105 5.30 -12.60 -2.37
N MET A 106 6.02 -11.49 -2.30
CA MET A 106 7.13 -11.33 -1.38
C MET A 106 6.66 -11.26 0.08
N HIS A 107 5.58 -10.53 0.37
CA HIS A 107 4.94 -10.53 1.69
C HIS A 107 4.50 -11.95 2.11
N THR A 108 3.90 -12.70 1.19
CA THR A 108 3.50 -14.09 1.46
C THR A 108 4.73 -14.96 1.76
N ALA A 109 5.81 -14.83 0.97
CA ALA A 109 7.05 -15.56 1.19
C ALA A 109 7.68 -15.24 2.55
N LEU A 110 7.65 -13.98 2.98
CA LEU A 110 8.11 -13.55 4.31
C LEU A 110 7.30 -14.22 5.44
N HIS A 111 5.98 -14.35 5.31
CA HIS A 111 5.19 -15.09 6.29
C HIS A 111 5.52 -16.58 6.33
N VAL A 112 5.78 -17.21 5.18
CA VAL A 112 6.23 -18.61 5.13
C VAL A 112 7.58 -18.76 5.82
N LEU A 113 8.54 -17.87 5.52
CA LEU A 113 9.85 -17.86 6.17
C LEU A 113 9.73 -17.68 7.69
N CYS A 114 8.89 -16.75 8.14
CA CYS A 114 8.61 -16.54 9.55
C CYS A 114 8.08 -17.82 10.23
N GLY A 115 7.13 -18.50 9.60
CA GLY A 115 6.58 -19.76 10.10
C GLY A 115 7.63 -20.87 10.18
N LEU A 116 8.53 -20.97 9.18
CA LEU A 116 9.61 -21.96 9.17
C LEU A 116 10.63 -21.70 10.27
N VAL A 117 11.12 -20.46 10.39
CA VAL A 117 12.10 -20.08 11.41
C VAL A 117 11.53 -20.28 12.81
N TYR A 118 10.27 -19.91 13.03
CA TYR A 118 9.60 -20.16 14.31
C TYR A 118 9.43 -21.64 14.59
N ARG A 119 9.04 -22.46 13.60
CA ARG A 119 8.86 -23.90 13.76
C ARG A 119 10.17 -24.61 14.12
N ASP A 120 11.26 -24.26 13.43
CA ASP A 120 12.52 -25.00 13.52
C ASP A 120 13.42 -24.50 14.67
N TYR A 121 13.30 -23.21 15.04
CA TYR A 121 14.19 -22.57 16.00
C TYR A 121 13.47 -21.84 17.15
N GLY A 122 12.13 -21.75 17.14
CA GLY A 122 11.38 -20.99 18.15
C GLY A 122 11.58 -19.46 18.09
N ALA A 123 12.38 -18.98 17.13
CA ALA A 123 12.77 -17.59 17.01
C ALA A 123 11.64 -16.71 16.48
N ARG A 124 11.44 -15.56 17.14
CA ARG A 124 10.40 -14.59 16.77
C ARG A 124 10.95 -13.52 15.85
N VAL A 125 10.09 -13.01 14.98
CA VAL A 125 10.43 -11.87 14.13
C VAL A 125 10.55 -10.61 14.99
N THR A 126 11.62 -9.85 14.79
CA THR A 126 11.88 -8.58 15.49
C THR A 126 11.83 -7.38 14.57
N GLY A 127 11.94 -7.60 13.26
CA GLY A 127 11.91 -6.56 12.25
C GLY A 127 11.84 -7.13 10.84
N GLY A 128 11.58 -6.26 9.89
CA GLY A 128 11.58 -6.61 8.48
C GLY A 128 11.34 -5.37 7.62
N ASN A 129 11.70 -5.50 6.34
CA ASN A 129 11.39 -4.49 5.34
C ASN A 129 11.34 -5.15 3.97
N MET A 130 10.59 -4.58 3.04
CA MET A 130 10.55 -5.04 1.66
C MET A 130 10.55 -3.88 0.66
N THR A 131 11.16 -4.14 -0.49
CA THR A 131 11.13 -3.35 -1.71
C THR A 131 10.50 -4.22 -2.81
N PRO A 132 10.23 -3.70 -4.02
CA PRO A 132 9.67 -4.50 -5.11
C PRO A 132 10.50 -5.72 -5.52
N ASP A 133 11.81 -5.71 -5.24
CA ASP A 133 12.81 -6.67 -5.69
C ASP A 133 13.54 -7.41 -4.55
N HIS A 134 13.51 -6.89 -3.32
CA HIS A 134 14.20 -7.45 -2.17
C HIS A 134 13.34 -7.42 -0.90
N ALA A 135 13.55 -8.38 -0.01
CA ALA A 135 13.00 -8.31 1.33
C ALA A 135 13.99 -8.85 2.36
N ARG A 136 13.87 -8.35 3.59
CA ARG A 136 14.63 -8.82 4.74
C ARG A 136 13.68 -9.08 5.91
N MET A 137 14.08 -10.01 6.76
CA MET A 137 13.39 -10.34 8.00
C MET A 137 14.42 -10.62 9.08
N ASP A 138 14.26 -9.97 10.22
CA ASP A 138 15.17 -10.04 11.36
C ASP A 138 14.53 -10.94 12.44
N PHE A 139 15.32 -11.82 13.04
CA PHE A 139 14.86 -12.79 14.04
C PHE A 139 15.68 -12.70 15.31
N GLU A 140 15.02 -12.92 16.45
CA GLU A 140 15.67 -13.13 17.74
C GLU A 140 16.16 -14.57 17.84
N MET A 141 17.45 -14.79 17.55
CA MET A 141 18.10 -16.11 17.61
C MET A 141 19.30 -16.08 18.56
N ASP A 142 19.48 -17.13 19.35
CA ASP A 142 20.71 -17.35 20.11
C ASP A 142 21.81 -17.87 19.17
N SER A 143 23.02 -17.33 19.30
CA SER A 143 24.14 -17.61 18.38
C SER A 143 24.62 -19.07 18.37
N ALA A 144 24.16 -19.90 19.31
CA ALA A 144 24.48 -21.32 19.39
C ALA A 144 23.59 -22.21 18.49
N ASP A 145 22.47 -21.69 17.99
CA ASP A 145 21.46 -22.48 17.26
C ASP A 145 21.71 -22.55 15.75
N PHE A 146 22.68 -21.78 15.24
CA PHE A 146 23.04 -21.75 13.84
C PHE A 146 24.40 -22.44 13.62
N THR A 147 24.37 -23.73 13.26
CA THR A 147 25.55 -24.41 12.71
C THR A 147 25.41 -24.43 11.18
N PRO A 148 26.23 -23.69 10.42
CA PRO A 148 26.10 -23.55 8.97
C PRO A 148 26.39 -24.85 8.20
#